data_AF-A0A7X0EEK0-F1
#
_entry.id   AF-A0A7X0EEK0-F1
#
_cell.length_a   1.000
_cell.length_b   1.000
_cell.length_c   1.000
_cell.angle_alpha   90.00
_cell.angle_beta   90.00
_cell.angle_gamma   90.00
#
_symmetry.space_group_name_H-M   'P 1'
#
loop_
_entity.id
_entity.type
_entity.pdbx_description
1 polymer ?
#
loop_
_entity_poly.entity_id
_entity_poly.type
_entity_poly.pdbx_seq_one_letter_code
_entity_poly.pdbx_strand_id
1 'polypeptide(L)'
;MNNQEDRARRPIEIALDYALPALVLAQDVLTTLMPRMDKMSPLREQLRGWHYLVGGLLFLLAIIRLWRWQRGLPPLPTPALPPRARAWAMGLVLATYGCLCLTPILGVFVVWSHGMGLHFGPLPALPAPIAEDRDLWLFTGYFHSATGTSLLVLKATILLSAVYFLFRHGKGLFTAFPRGFGLYALISMGCSLFALSTFKSYDRGPVVVGEYLALAAILWGLGALIHRRRAERQPPTGYRGRIPAAVATLALIGVGLYGPHALFRVSPFATGHVVQADNGATSRLDPPVVVDLPPETDFERQVRAETFKWCVFCHTMNKGGAHGTGPNLYAVFGQRMAAAPNYPYGASLAARGKTGEVWTDEALAAFLSDPDKFAPGTAMVVSSGNITDPERLKALITILKRETGSAAP
;
A
#
# COMPACT_ATOMS: atom_id res chain seq x y z
N MET A 1 -39.63 -28.12 -4.53
CA MET A 1 -38.48 -27.71 -3.68
C MET A 1 -37.16 -28.13 -4.33
N ASN A 2 -36.89 -27.64 -5.53
CA ASN A 2 -35.72 -28.07 -6.31
C ASN A 2 -35.39 -27.04 -7.41
N ASN A 3 -34.45 -26.14 -7.10
CA ASN A 3 -33.63 -25.25 -7.95
C ASN A 3 -32.66 -24.53 -6.97
N GLN A 4 -31.41 -25.01 -6.74
CA GLN A 4 -30.57 -24.75 -5.54
C GLN A 4 -30.88 -23.42 -4.79
N GLU A 5 -31.58 -23.53 -3.65
CA GLU A 5 -32.80 -22.76 -3.34
C GLU A 5 -32.79 -21.26 -3.66
N ASP A 6 -33.21 -21.00 -4.91
CA ASP A 6 -33.46 -19.78 -5.68
C ASP A 6 -32.30 -18.76 -5.82
N ARG A 7 -31.08 -19.31 -5.89
CA ARG A 7 -29.78 -18.61 -5.69
C ARG A 7 -29.68 -18.02 -4.28
N ALA A 8 -30.24 -18.70 -3.29
CA ALA A 8 -30.33 -18.40 -1.86
C ALA A 8 -29.69 -17.10 -1.31
N ARG A 9 -30.16 -15.87 -1.57
CA ARG A 9 -31.29 -15.35 -2.36
C ARG A 9 -30.74 -14.15 -3.13
N ARG A 10 -30.97 -14.08 -4.45
CA ARG A 10 -30.36 -13.12 -5.42
C ARG A 10 -29.89 -11.75 -4.89
N PRO A 11 -30.67 -11.02 -4.07
CA PRO A 11 -30.21 -9.76 -3.50
C PRO A 11 -28.86 -9.85 -2.80
N ILE A 12 -28.55 -10.91 -2.04
CA ILE A 12 -27.24 -11.02 -1.35
C ILE A 12 -26.11 -11.30 -2.34
N GLU A 13 -26.29 -12.15 -3.34
CA GLU A 13 -25.24 -12.38 -4.34
C GLU A 13 -25.03 -11.16 -5.22
N ILE A 14 -26.11 -10.48 -5.62
CA ILE A 14 -26.06 -9.21 -6.34
C ILE A 14 -25.37 -8.15 -5.47
N ALA A 15 -25.73 -8.07 -4.19
CA ALA A 15 -25.10 -7.18 -3.24
C ALA A 15 -23.62 -7.51 -3.13
N LEU A 16 -23.21 -8.77 -2.93
CA LEU A 16 -21.80 -9.14 -2.89
C LEU A 16 -21.10 -8.87 -4.24
N ASP A 17 -21.77 -9.06 -5.38
CA ASP A 17 -21.19 -8.86 -6.71
C ASP A 17 -20.87 -7.39 -6.96
N TYR A 18 -21.61 -6.45 -6.37
CA TYR A 18 -21.40 -5.02 -6.58
C TYR A 18 -20.80 -4.29 -5.37
N ALA A 19 -21.17 -4.68 -4.15
CA ALA A 19 -20.66 -4.11 -2.91
C ALA A 19 -19.19 -4.45 -2.70
N LEU A 20 -18.73 -5.67 -3.01
CA LEU A 20 -17.30 -5.99 -2.87
C LEU A 20 -16.45 -5.10 -3.81
N PRO A 21 -16.71 -5.00 -5.13
CA PRO A 21 -16.01 -4.04 -5.98
C PRO A 21 -16.14 -2.58 -5.53
N ALA A 22 -17.33 -2.14 -5.09
CA ALA A 22 -17.56 -0.77 -4.65
C ALA A 22 -16.78 -0.44 -3.36
N LEU A 23 -16.75 -1.37 -2.40
CA LEU A 23 -15.99 -1.22 -1.16
C LEU A 23 -14.49 -1.27 -1.43
N VAL A 24 -14.02 -2.11 -2.37
CA VAL A 24 -12.61 -2.07 -2.78
C VAL A 24 -12.29 -0.70 -3.38
N LEU A 25 -13.15 -0.17 -4.27
CA LEU A 25 -12.94 1.15 -4.83
C LEU A 25 -12.88 2.21 -3.73
N ALA A 26 -13.81 2.19 -2.78
CA ALA A 26 -13.79 3.09 -1.64
C ALA A 26 -12.49 2.94 -0.83
N GLN A 27 -12.04 1.71 -0.59
CA GLN A 27 -10.79 1.41 0.11
C GLN A 27 -9.56 1.92 -0.66
N ASP A 28 -9.52 1.74 -1.98
CA ASP A 28 -8.45 2.22 -2.87
C ASP A 28 -8.41 3.76 -2.88
N VAL A 29 -9.57 4.43 -2.88
CA VAL A 29 -9.65 5.89 -2.76
C VAL A 29 -9.16 6.35 -1.39
N LEU A 30 -9.62 5.73 -0.30
CA LEU A 30 -9.19 6.07 1.06
C LEU A 30 -7.68 5.89 1.24
N THR A 31 -7.12 4.77 0.75
CA THR A 31 -5.67 4.49 0.78
C THR A 31 -4.88 5.41 -0.14
N THR A 32 -5.49 5.96 -1.19
CA THR A 32 -4.87 7.00 -2.01
C THR A 32 -4.87 8.34 -1.27
N LEU A 33 -5.99 8.76 -0.69
CA LEU A 33 -6.13 10.08 -0.08
C LEU A 33 -5.39 10.22 1.26
N MET A 34 -5.46 9.21 2.13
CA MET A 34 -4.95 9.29 3.50
C MET A 34 -3.44 9.62 3.59
N PRO A 35 -2.53 9.01 2.80
CA PRO A 35 -1.11 9.37 2.80
C PRO A 35 -0.82 10.81 2.35
N ARG A 36 -1.79 11.46 1.69
CA ARG A 36 -1.66 12.81 1.12
C ARG A 36 -2.17 13.90 2.05
N MET A 37 -2.84 13.52 3.14
CA MET A 37 -3.29 14.46 4.17
C MET A 37 -2.19 14.72 5.19
N ASP A 38 -2.21 15.90 5.81
CA ASP A 38 -1.37 16.19 6.97
C ASP A 38 -1.63 15.15 8.08
N LYS A 39 -0.54 14.60 8.64
CA LYS A 39 -0.56 13.58 9.69
C LYS A 39 -1.35 14.02 10.91
N MET A 40 -1.30 15.30 11.27
CA MET A 40 -1.96 15.84 12.45
C MET A 40 -3.38 16.36 12.17
N SER A 41 -3.81 16.34 10.90
CA SER A 41 -5.13 16.87 10.55
C SER A 41 -6.27 15.99 11.09
N PRO A 42 -7.32 16.58 11.67
CA PRO A 42 -8.53 15.84 12.07
C PRO A 42 -9.18 15.09 10.89
N LEU A 43 -9.05 15.62 9.67
CA LEU A 43 -9.55 14.97 8.47
C LEU A 43 -8.85 13.63 8.20
N ARG A 44 -7.52 13.55 8.37
CA ARG A 44 -6.80 12.29 8.21
C ARG A 44 -7.27 11.24 9.21
N GLU A 45 -7.58 11.65 10.43
CA GLU A 45 -8.14 10.75 11.45
C GLU A 45 -9.50 10.20 11.02
N GLN A 46 -10.38 11.05 10.50
CA GLN A 46 -11.67 10.60 9.96
C GLN A 46 -11.49 9.63 8.79
N LEU A 47 -10.62 9.94 7.82
CA LEU A 47 -10.31 9.06 6.69
C LEU A 47 -9.77 7.70 7.14
N ARG A 48 -8.95 7.70 8.20
CA ARG A 48 -8.42 6.49 8.83
C ARG A 48 -9.52 5.64 9.47
N GLY A 49 -10.45 6.25 10.19
CA GLY A 49 -11.64 5.56 10.71
C GLY A 49 -12.52 4.97 9.60
N TRP A 50 -12.69 5.68 8.49
CA TRP A 50 -13.38 5.15 7.31
C TRP A 50 -12.61 4.01 6.66
N HIS A 51 -11.28 4.07 6.61
CA HIS A 51 -10.42 2.99 6.10
C HIS A 51 -10.57 1.72 6.95
N TYR A 52 -10.68 1.85 8.27
CA TYR A 52 -10.95 0.72 9.18
C TYR A 52 -12.34 0.12 8.93
N LEU A 53 -13.37 0.97 8.82
CA LEU A 53 -14.75 0.53 8.57
C LEU A 53 -14.91 -0.18 7.23
N VAL A 54 -14.45 0.44 6.14
CA VAL A 54 -14.53 -0.14 4.80
C VAL A 54 -13.70 -1.42 4.72
N GLY A 55 -12.49 -1.44 5.30
CA GLY A 55 -11.66 -2.65 5.40
C GLY A 55 -12.33 -3.78 6.19
N GLY A 56 -12.97 -3.45 7.32
CA GLY A 56 -13.74 -4.42 8.12
C GLY A 56 -14.96 -4.97 7.38
N LEU A 57 -15.70 -4.12 6.67
CA LEU A 57 -16.81 -4.56 5.83
C LEU A 57 -16.33 -5.46 4.68
N LEU A 58 -15.21 -5.12 4.04
CA LEU A 58 -14.58 -5.96 3.01
C LEU A 58 -14.21 -7.34 3.56
N PHE A 59 -13.58 -7.39 4.74
CA PHE A 59 -13.24 -8.63 5.43
C PHE A 59 -14.48 -9.52 5.64
N LEU A 60 -15.53 -8.95 6.23
CA LEU A 60 -16.76 -9.68 6.53
C LEU A 60 -17.44 -10.20 5.27
N LEU A 61 -17.60 -9.35 4.25
CA LEU A 61 -18.24 -9.73 2.99
C LEU A 61 -17.40 -10.74 2.19
N ALA A 62 -16.07 -10.65 2.24
CA ALA A 62 -15.17 -11.62 1.62
C ALA A 62 -15.26 -12.99 2.30
N ILE A 63 -15.29 -13.04 3.64
CA ILE A 63 -15.52 -14.29 4.39
C ILE A 63 -16.87 -14.89 4.05
N ILE A 64 -17.94 -14.07 4.05
CA ILE A 64 -19.28 -14.53 3.67
C ILE A 64 -19.26 -15.11 2.25
N ARG A 65 -18.60 -14.44 1.31
CA ARG A 65 -18.45 -14.95 -0.07
C ARG A 65 -17.75 -16.30 -0.11
N LEU A 66 -16.59 -16.42 0.52
CA LEU A 66 -15.79 -17.66 0.53
C LEU A 66 -16.53 -18.82 1.23
N TRP A 67 -17.17 -18.54 2.37
CA TRP A 67 -17.96 -19.52 3.12
C TRP A 67 -19.14 -20.06 2.29
N ARG A 68 -19.81 -19.17 1.55
CA ARG A 68 -20.89 -19.57 0.62
C ARG A 68 -20.38 -20.46 -0.49
N TRP A 69 -19.22 -20.15 -1.08
CA TRP A 69 -18.61 -20.98 -2.12
C TRP A 69 -18.22 -22.36 -1.62
N GLN A 70 -17.70 -22.46 -0.40
CA GLN A 70 -17.39 -23.75 0.21
C GLN A 70 -18.65 -24.61 0.43
N ARG A 71 -19.80 -23.98 0.70
CA ARG A 71 -21.10 -24.66 0.77
C ARG A 71 -21.72 -24.98 -0.59
N GLY A 72 -20.99 -24.77 -1.69
CA GLY A 72 -21.47 -25.02 -3.04
C GLY A 72 -22.46 -23.99 -3.56
N LEU A 73 -22.55 -22.81 -2.94
CA LEU A 73 -23.39 -21.70 -3.39
C LEU A 73 -22.61 -20.81 -4.39
N PRO A 74 -23.12 -20.59 -5.63
CA PRO A 74 -22.44 -19.82 -6.69
C PRO A 74 -22.20 -18.31 -6.33
N PRO A 75 -21.33 -17.59 -7.09
CA PRO A 75 -21.56 -17.18 -8.45
C PRO A 75 -20.80 -18.13 -9.36
N LEU A 76 -21.55 -18.93 -10.09
CA LEU A 76 -21.04 -19.49 -11.32
C LEU A 76 -21.24 -18.40 -12.38
N PRO A 77 -20.21 -18.16 -13.18
CA PRO A 77 -20.40 -18.22 -14.61
C PRO A 77 -20.17 -19.66 -15.05
N THR A 78 -21.22 -20.18 -15.66
CA THR A 78 -21.36 -21.37 -16.52
C THR A 78 -20.06 -21.72 -17.26
N PRO A 79 -19.70 -23.02 -17.39
CA PRO A 79 -18.45 -23.44 -18.05
C PRO A 79 -18.36 -22.93 -19.49
N ALA A 80 -17.54 -21.89 -19.69
CA ALA A 80 -17.21 -21.34 -21.01
C ALA A 80 -15.69 -21.29 -21.26
N LEU A 81 -14.88 -21.59 -20.24
CA LEU A 81 -13.43 -21.75 -20.32
C LEU A 81 -13.03 -23.23 -20.16
N PRO A 82 -11.96 -23.69 -20.82
CA PRO A 82 -11.39 -25.01 -20.56
C PRO A 82 -10.98 -25.21 -19.10
N PRO A 83 -10.95 -26.45 -18.57
CA PRO A 83 -10.71 -26.74 -17.16
C PRO A 83 -9.49 -26.04 -16.55
N ARG A 84 -8.36 -26.01 -17.26
CA ARG A 84 -7.12 -25.36 -16.80
C ARG A 84 -7.26 -23.83 -16.72
N ALA A 85 -7.85 -23.20 -17.74
CA ALA A 85 -8.10 -21.76 -17.76
C ALA A 85 -9.07 -21.34 -16.65
N ARG A 86 -10.10 -22.16 -16.41
CA ARG A 86 -11.02 -21.97 -15.28
C ARG A 86 -10.33 -22.11 -13.93
N ALA A 87 -9.46 -23.11 -13.76
CA ALA A 87 -8.69 -23.30 -12.54
C ALA A 87 -7.77 -22.10 -12.28
N TRP A 88 -7.12 -21.58 -13.31
CA TRP A 88 -6.31 -20.36 -13.24
C TRP A 88 -7.12 -19.13 -12.83
N ALA A 89 -8.23 -18.87 -13.52
CA ALA A 89 -9.11 -17.73 -13.21
C ALA A 89 -9.60 -17.79 -11.76
N MET A 90 -10.05 -18.96 -11.30
CA MET A 90 -10.49 -19.13 -9.91
C MET A 90 -9.33 -19.07 -8.91
N GLY A 91 -8.13 -19.52 -9.27
CA GLY A 91 -6.94 -19.34 -8.45
C GLY A 91 -6.66 -17.86 -8.18
N LEU A 92 -6.67 -17.03 -9.22
CA LEU A 92 -6.48 -15.58 -9.08
C LEU A 92 -7.55 -14.93 -8.20
N VAL A 93 -8.82 -15.34 -8.37
CA VAL A 93 -9.94 -14.85 -7.56
C VAL A 93 -9.77 -15.24 -6.09
N LEU A 94 -9.46 -16.51 -5.81
CA LEU A 94 -9.28 -17.01 -4.44
C LEU A 94 -8.06 -16.39 -3.77
N ALA A 95 -6.95 -16.21 -4.49
CA ALA A 95 -5.77 -15.50 -4.02
C ALA A 95 -6.11 -14.05 -3.64
N THR A 96 -6.89 -13.36 -4.48
CA THR A 96 -7.35 -11.99 -4.21
C THR A 96 -8.19 -11.92 -2.94
N TYR A 97 -9.19 -12.81 -2.79
CA TYR A 97 -9.99 -12.86 -1.55
C TYR A 97 -9.16 -13.24 -0.32
N GLY A 98 -8.18 -14.14 -0.47
CA GLY A 98 -7.24 -14.47 0.60
C GLY A 98 -6.49 -13.24 1.11
N CYS A 99 -5.95 -12.42 0.18
CA CYS A 99 -5.32 -11.15 0.54
C CYS A 99 -6.31 -10.16 1.19
N LEU A 100 -7.54 -10.05 0.66
CA LEU A 100 -8.59 -9.18 1.23
C LEU A 100 -9.02 -9.62 2.63
N CYS A 101 -8.95 -10.91 2.96
CA CYS A 101 -9.20 -11.42 4.30
C CYS A 101 -8.01 -11.19 5.24
N LEU A 102 -6.78 -11.37 4.77
CA LEU A 102 -5.58 -11.25 5.59
C LEU A 102 -5.26 -9.78 5.95
N THR A 103 -5.44 -8.86 5.01
CA THR A 103 -5.03 -7.45 5.16
C THR A 103 -5.67 -6.77 6.39
N PRO A 104 -6.98 -6.90 6.65
CA PRO A 104 -7.61 -6.27 7.81
C PRO A 104 -7.16 -6.88 9.15
N ILE A 105 -6.89 -8.19 9.20
CA ILE A 105 -6.33 -8.85 10.39
C ILE A 105 -4.97 -8.21 10.74
N LEU A 106 -4.08 -8.10 9.75
CA LEU A 106 -2.79 -7.43 9.93
C LEU A 106 -2.98 -5.97 10.33
N GLY A 107 -3.95 -5.27 9.75
CA GLY A 107 -4.27 -3.87 10.06
C GLY A 107 -4.68 -3.66 11.52
N VAL A 108 -5.46 -4.58 12.10
CA VAL A 108 -5.81 -4.53 13.53
C VAL A 108 -4.56 -4.58 14.41
N PHE A 109 -3.64 -5.50 14.11
CA PHE A 109 -2.38 -5.59 14.86
C PHE A 109 -1.49 -4.36 14.64
N VAL A 110 -1.45 -3.78 13.43
CA VAL A 110 -0.73 -2.52 13.18
C VAL A 110 -1.24 -1.41 14.11
N VAL A 111 -2.56 -1.26 14.23
CA VAL A 111 -3.16 -0.20 15.06
C VAL A 111 -2.86 -0.43 16.53
N TRP A 112 -3.10 -1.64 17.04
CA TRP A 112 -2.91 -1.95 18.46
C TRP A 112 -1.45 -1.98 18.90
N SER A 113 -0.55 -2.50 18.08
CA SER A 113 0.89 -2.49 18.38
C SER A 113 1.49 -1.08 18.34
N HIS A 114 0.77 -0.12 17.74
CA HIS A 114 1.12 1.30 17.78
C HIS A 114 0.42 2.06 18.93
N GLY A 115 -0.22 1.37 19.87
CA GLY A 115 -0.89 1.98 21.03
C GLY A 115 -2.18 2.74 20.69
N MET A 116 -2.68 2.60 19.45
CA MET A 116 -3.87 3.32 19.01
C MET A 116 -5.16 2.52 19.25
N GLY A 117 -6.24 3.24 19.54
CA GLY A 117 -7.58 2.67 19.56
C GLY A 117 -8.12 2.45 18.14
N LEU A 118 -8.81 1.33 17.92
CA LEU A 118 -9.45 1.00 16.65
C LEU A 118 -10.86 1.63 16.62
N HIS A 119 -11.09 2.64 15.78
CA HIS A 119 -12.39 3.30 15.65
C HIS A 119 -13.00 3.12 14.25
N PHE A 120 -14.30 2.88 14.16
CA PHE A 120 -14.95 2.58 12.89
C PHE A 120 -15.85 3.74 12.47
N GLY A 121 -15.29 4.69 11.74
CA GLY A 121 -15.98 5.94 11.41
C GLY A 121 -16.44 6.68 12.69
N PRO A 122 -17.75 6.89 12.89
CA PRO A 122 -18.28 7.59 14.08
C PRO A 122 -18.41 6.72 15.34
N LEU A 123 -18.08 5.42 15.27
CA LEU A 123 -18.21 4.51 16.41
C LEU A 123 -17.09 4.73 17.47
N PRO A 124 -17.35 4.45 18.76
CA PRO A 124 -16.33 4.53 19.81
C PRO A 124 -15.09 3.68 19.50
N ALA A 125 -13.93 4.17 19.92
CA ALA A 125 -12.67 3.46 19.74
C ALA A 125 -12.60 2.22 20.65
N LEU A 126 -12.23 1.09 20.08
CA LEU A 126 -11.82 -0.10 20.83
C LEU A 126 -10.37 0.09 21.29
N PRO A 127 -10.08 0.09 22.60
CA PRO A 127 -8.72 0.31 23.09
C PRO A 127 -7.79 -0.82 22.66
N ALA A 128 -6.48 -0.53 22.59
CA ALA A 128 -5.47 -1.55 22.33
C ALA A 128 -5.40 -2.53 23.52
N PRO A 129 -5.57 -3.86 23.28
CA PRO A 129 -5.47 -4.86 24.33
C PRO A 129 -4.01 -5.25 24.62
N ILE A 130 -3.05 -4.68 23.91
CA ILE A 130 -1.61 -4.93 24.01
C ILE A 130 -0.86 -3.62 24.22
N ALA A 131 0.32 -3.70 24.82
CA ALA A 131 1.24 -2.56 24.89
C ALA A 131 1.81 -2.21 23.51
N GLU A 132 2.35 -1.00 23.39
CA GLU A 132 3.12 -0.59 22.21
C GLU A 132 4.30 -1.54 21.98
N ASP A 133 4.43 -2.03 20.76
CA ASP A 133 5.49 -2.94 20.33
C ASP A 133 5.91 -2.58 18.91
N ARG A 134 7.09 -1.96 18.79
CA ARG A 134 7.63 -1.50 17.51
C ARG A 134 7.93 -2.65 16.55
N ASP A 135 8.41 -3.79 17.04
CA ASP A 135 8.79 -4.91 16.17
C ASP A 135 7.55 -5.60 15.63
N LEU A 136 6.51 -5.75 16.46
CA LEU A 136 5.20 -6.22 16.02
C LEU A 136 4.57 -5.23 15.02
N TRP A 137 4.65 -3.92 15.28
CA TRP A 137 4.17 -2.88 14.36
C TRP A 137 4.90 -2.92 13.01
N LEU A 138 6.23 -3.06 13.02
CA LEU A 138 7.03 -3.18 11.79
C LEU A 138 6.66 -4.43 11.01
N PHE A 139 6.59 -5.58 11.67
CA PHE A 139 6.25 -6.85 11.03
C PHE A 139 4.86 -6.80 10.40
N THR A 140 3.85 -6.43 11.20
CA THR A 140 2.47 -6.41 10.73
C THR A 140 2.22 -5.29 9.71
N GLY A 141 2.89 -4.15 9.85
CA GLY A 141 2.83 -3.03 8.91
C GLY A 141 3.48 -3.35 7.57
N TYR A 142 4.61 -4.06 7.60
CA TYR A 142 5.24 -4.61 6.40
C TYR A 142 4.26 -5.51 5.66
N PHE A 143 3.73 -6.54 6.32
CA PHE A 143 2.85 -7.50 5.66
C PHE A 143 1.50 -6.92 5.26
N HIS A 144 0.96 -5.94 5.99
CA HIS A 144 -0.25 -5.21 5.60
C HIS A 144 -0.04 -4.42 4.29
N SER A 145 1.14 -3.81 4.12
CA SER A 145 1.52 -3.15 2.87
C SER A 145 1.83 -4.15 1.76
N ALA A 146 2.46 -5.27 2.11
CA ALA A 146 2.87 -6.34 1.22
C ALA A 146 1.67 -7.08 0.60
N THR A 147 0.58 -7.25 1.34
CA THR A 147 -0.68 -7.77 0.79
C THR A 147 -1.30 -6.78 -0.20
N GLY A 148 -1.18 -5.46 0.05
CA GLY A 148 -1.58 -4.43 -0.92
C GLY A 148 -0.81 -4.50 -2.24
N THR A 149 0.51 -4.72 -2.18
CA THR A 149 1.35 -4.93 -3.38
C THR A 149 1.06 -6.26 -4.07
N SER A 150 0.74 -7.31 -3.30
CA SER A 150 0.25 -8.58 -3.83
C SER A 150 -1.07 -8.41 -4.60
N LEU A 151 -2.00 -7.62 -4.07
CA LEU A 151 -3.25 -7.28 -4.77
C LEU A 151 -2.97 -6.53 -6.08
N LEU A 152 -1.99 -5.63 -6.13
CA LEU A 152 -1.58 -4.97 -7.38
C LEU A 152 -1.11 -5.96 -8.45
N VAL A 153 -0.21 -6.90 -8.08
CA VAL A 153 0.29 -7.95 -8.97
C VAL A 153 -0.86 -8.84 -9.46
N LEU A 154 -1.77 -9.23 -8.56
CA LEU A 154 -2.93 -10.04 -8.91
C LEU A 154 -3.87 -9.30 -9.88
N LYS A 155 -4.20 -8.02 -9.62
CA LYS A 155 -5.03 -7.19 -10.53
C LYS A 155 -4.43 -7.13 -11.93
N ALA A 156 -3.12 -6.88 -12.05
CA ALA A 156 -2.43 -6.86 -13.34
C ALA A 156 -2.53 -8.22 -14.06
N THR A 157 -2.27 -9.29 -13.32
CA THR A 157 -2.35 -10.65 -13.85
C THR A 157 -3.77 -11.03 -14.29
N ILE A 158 -4.80 -10.60 -13.55
CA ILE A 158 -6.22 -10.79 -13.91
C ILE A 158 -6.53 -10.12 -15.25
N LEU A 159 -6.10 -8.86 -15.43
CA LEU A 159 -6.33 -8.13 -16.68
C LEU A 159 -5.61 -8.76 -17.87
N LEU A 160 -4.34 -9.14 -17.71
CA LEU A 160 -3.57 -9.87 -18.74
C LEU A 160 -4.22 -11.21 -19.07
N SER A 161 -4.67 -11.95 -18.06
CA SER A 161 -5.38 -13.22 -18.25
C SER A 161 -6.70 -13.01 -18.99
N ALA A 162 -7.43 -11.94 -18.69
CA ALA A 162 -8.69 -11.59 -19.35
C ALA A 162 -8.48 -11.27 -20.84
N VAL A 163 -7.41 -10.55 -21.17
CA VAL A 163 -7.01 -10.28 -22.57
C VAL A 163 -6.66 -11.59 -23.27
N TYR A 164 -5.83 -12.44 -22.67
CA TYR A 164 -5.49 -13.74 -23.24
C TYR A 164 -6.75 -14.61 -23.48
N PHE A 165 -7.64 -14.70 -22.48
CA PHE A 165 -8.89 -15.45 -22.61
C PHE A 165 -9.83 -14.88 -23.67
N LEU A 166 -9.86 -13.56 -23.82
CA LEU A 166 -10.64 -12.90 -24.86
C LEU A 166 -10.17 -13.36 -26.24
N PHE A 167 -8.89 -13.26 -26.56
CA PHE A 167 -8.38 -13.64 -27.88
C PHE A 167 -8.36 -15.16 -28.10
N ARG A 168 -8.01 -15.95 -27.07
CA ARG A 168 -7.86 -17.40 -27.21
C ARG A 168 -9.19 -18.16 -27.14
N HIS A 169 -10.09 -17.74 -26.26
CA HIS A 169 -11.31 -18.48 -25.92
C HIS A 169 -12.61 -17.70 -26.18
N GLY A 170 -12.53 -16.43 -26.60
CA GLY A 170 -13.71 -15.58 -26.80
C GLY A 170 -14.37 -15.16 -25.49
N LYS A 171 -13.66 -15.26 -24.35
CA LYS A 171 -14.18 -14.92 -23.02
C LYS A 171 -13.32 -13.83 -22.40
N GLY A 172 -13.82 -12.60 -22.40
CA GLY A 172 -13.14 -11.44 -21.80
C GLY A 172 -13.42 -11.26 -20.31
N LEU A 173 -12.90 -10.17 -19.74
CA LEU A 173 -12.94 -9.81 -18.31
C LEU A 173 -14.27 -10.05 -17.59
N PHE A 174 -15.39 -9.65 -18.19
CA PHE A 174 -16.72 -9.76 -17.56
C PHE A 174 -17.37 -11.14 -17.73
N THR A 175 -16.75 -12.05 -18.49
CA THR A 175 -17.29 -13.38 -18.79
C THR A 175 -16.37 -14.52 -18.34
N ALA A 176 -15.08 -14.25 -18.19
CA ALA A 176 -14.07 -15.21 -17.74
C ALA A 176 -13.96 -15.33 -16.21
N PHE A 177 -14.47 -14.33 -15.48
CA PHE A 177 -14.40 -14.24 -14.02
C PHE A 177 -15.80 -14.17 -13.42
N PRO A 178 -15.95 -14.44 -12.10
CA PRO A 178 -17.19 -14.22 -11.40
C PRO A 178 -17.77 -12.82 -11.65
N ARG A 179 -19.10 -12.72 -11.62
CA ARG A 179 -19.81 -11.46 -11.79
C ARG A 179 -19.28 -10.41 -10.80
N GLY A 180 -19.13 -9.18 -11.25
CA GLY A 180 -18.56 -8.09 -10.47
C GLY A 180 -17.04 -8.10 -10.34
N PHE A 181 -16.39 -9.27 -10.36
CA PHE A 181 -14.94 -9.38 -10.18
C PHE A 181 -14.14 -8.73 -11.33
N GLY A 182 -14.65 -8.83 -12.56
CA GLY A 182 -14.07 -8.10 -13.69
C GLY A 182 -14.12 -6.58 -13.53
N LEU A 183 -15.22 -6.05 -12.97
CA LEU A 183 -15.39 -4.62 -12.68
C LEU A 183 -14.45 -4.17 -11.57
N TYR A 184 -14.33 -4.98 -10.50
CA TYR A 184 -13.32 -4.82 -9.46
C TYR A 184 -11.93 -4.66 -10.08
N ALA A 185 -11.48 -5.60 -10.90
CA ALA A 185 -10.13 -5.58 -11.44
C ALA A 185 -9.89 -4.35 -12.34
N LEU A 186 -10.87 -4.01 -13.20
CA LEU A 186 -10.78 -2.87 -14.10
C LEU A 186 -10.64 -1.54 -13.33
N ILE A 187 -11.56 -1.26 -12.42
CA ILE A 187 -11.62 0.02 -11.72
C ILE A 187 -10.50 0.13 -10.68
N SER A 188 -10.30 -0.93 -9.87
CA SER A 188 -9.29 -0.94 -8.82
C SER A 188 -7.86 -0.80 -9.37
N MET A 189 -7.59 -1.35 -10.55
CA MET A 189 -6.33 -1.09 -11.25
C MET A 189 -6.22 0.39 -11.68
N GLY A 190 -7.30 1.01 -12.17
CA GLY A 190 -7.33 2.44 -12.46
C GLY A 190 -6.93 3.31 -11.25
N CYS A 191 -7.48 3.03 -10.07
CA CYS A 191 -7.07 3.71 -8.83
C CYS A 191 -5.60 3.44 -8.48
N SER A 192 -5.13 2.21 -8.68
CA SER A 192 -3.73 1.87 -8.43
C SER A 192 -2.77 2.61 -9.38
N LEU A 193 -3.13 2.71 -10.67
CA LEU A 193 -2.40 3.48 -11.67
C LEU A 193 -2.43 4.97 -11.37
N PHE A 194 -3.56 5.52 -10.92
CA PHE A 194 -3.63 6.90 -10.43
C PHE A 194 -2.66 7.11 -9.26
N ALA A 195 -2.70 6.23 -8.26
CA ALA A 195 -1.83 6.35 -7.09
C ALA A 195 -0.34 6.28 -7.48
N LEU A 196 0.04 5.35 -8.36
CA LEU A 196 1.42 5.15 -8.85
C LEU A 196 1.92 6.29 -9.74
N SER A 197 1.07 6.82 -10.61
CA SER A 197 1.43 7.93 -11.50
C SER A 197 1.48 9.29 -10.80
N THR A 198 0.95 9.38 -9.57
CA THR A 198 0.91 10.62 -8.79
C THR A 198 1.89 10.68 -7.63
N PHE A 199 2.93 9.83 -7.64
CA PHE A 199 3.99 9.87 -6.63
C PHE A 199 4.77 11.19 -6.64
N LYS A 200 5.04 11.74 -7.83
CA LYS A 200 5.79 13.00 -8.03
C LYS A 200 4.88 14.23 -8.13
N SER A 201 3.83 14.16 -8.93
CA SER A 201 2.84 15.25 -9.12
C SER A 201 1.45 14.68 -9.43
N TYR A 202 0.38 15.44 -9.14
CA TYR A 202 -0.99 14.96 -9.35
C TYR A 202 -1.45 14.96 -10.81
N ASP A 203 -0.87 15.82 -11.65
CA ASP A 203 -1.40 16.13 -12.99
C ASP A 203 -1.39 14.93 -13.93
N ARG A 204 -0.45 14.00 -13.72
CA ARG A 204 -0.34 12.78 -14.53
C ARG A 204 -1.42 11.74 -14.25
N GLY A 205 -2.04 11.78 -13.07
CA GLY A 205 -3.00 10.78 -12.61
C GLY A 205 -4.17 10.56 -13.57
N PRO A 206 -4.96 11.61 -13.88
CA PRO A 206 -6.11 11.49 -14.78
C PRO A 206 -5.74 11.01 -16.19
N VAL A 207 -4.61 11.47 -16.73
CA VAL A 207 -4.13 11.08 -18.06
C VAL A 207 -3.83 9.60 -18.14
N VAL A 208 -3.07 9.06 -17.17
CA VAL A 208 -2.71 7.63 -17.13
C VAL A 208 -3.95 6.75 -16.98
N VAL A 209 -4.93 7.16 -16.17
CA VAL A 209 -6.20 6.44 -16.07
C VAL A 209 -6.97 6.47 -17.39
N GLY A 210 -6.99 7.61 -18.08
CA GLY A 210 -7.62 7.75 -19.40
C GLY A 210 -7.00 6.83 -20.46
N GLU A 211 -5.67 6.81 -20.54
CA GLU A 211 -4.90 5.93 -21.44
C GLU A 211 -5.19 4.44 -21.16
N TYR A 212 -5.21 4.07 -19.88
CA TYR A 212 -5.55 2.72 -19.45
C TYR A 212 -6.97 2.31 -19.87
N LEU A 213 -7.97 3.16 -19.65
CA LEU A 213 -9.36 2.88 -20.03
C LEU A 213 -9.54 2.82 -21.55
N ALA A 214 -8.84 3.68 -22.30
CA ALA A 214 -8.83 3.65 -23.76
C ALA A 214 -8.22 2.33 -24.29
N LEU A 215 -7.07 1.92 -23.76
CA LEU A 215 -6.43 0.65 -24.13
C LEU A 215 -7.34 -0.54 -23.82
N ALA A 216 -7.96 -0.55 -22.63
CA ALA A 216 -8.96 -1.55 -22.28
C ALA A 216 -10.08 -1.58 -23.32
N ALA A 217 -10.73 -0.45 -23.60
CA ALA A 217 -11.82 -0.36 -24.57
C ALA A 217 -11.42 -0.88 -25.97
N ILE A 218 -10.22 -0.55 -26.45
CA ILE A 218 -9.67 -1.03 -27.72
C ILE A 218 -9.52 -2.56 -27.70
N LEU A 219 -8.86 -3.11 -26.68
CA LEU A 219 -8.63 -4.56 -26.58
C LEU A 219 -9.95 -5.34 -26.50
N TRP A 220 -10.92 -4.85 -25.73
CA TRP A 220 -12.25 -5.47 -25.63
C TRP A 220 -13.04 -5.34 -26.92
N GLY A 221 -12.97 -4.20 -27.61
CA GLY A 221 -13.60 -3.98 -28.92
C GLY A 221 -13.04 -4.92 -29.99
N LEU A 222 -11.72 -5.05 -30.08
CA LEU A 222 -11.05 -5.95 -31.02
C LEU A 222 -11.42 -7.42 -30.76
N GLY A 223 -11.40 -7.85 -29.50
CA GLY A 223 -11.80 -9.21 -29.17
C GLY A 223 -13.27 -9.50 -29.49
N ALA A 224 -14.17 -8.54 -29.27
CA ALA A 224 -15.56 -8.67 -29.67
C ALA A 224 -15.71 -8.81 -31.20
N LEU A 225 -14.95 -8.05 -31.99
CA LEU A 225 -14.95 -8.16 -33.46
C LEU A 225 -14.47 -9.54 -33.94
N ILE A 226 -13.38 -10.06 -33.36
CA ILE A 226 -12.80 -11.36 -33.74
C ILE A 226 -13.77 -12.52 -33.47
N HIS A 227 -14.50 -12.46 -32.35
CA HIS A 227 -15.37 -13.57 -31.93
C HIS A 227 -16.84 -13.42 -32.33
N ARG A 228 -17.25 -12.29 -32.92
CA ARG A 228 -18.61 -12.07 -33.48
C ARG A 228 -19.06 -13.13 -34.48
N ARG A 229 -18.12 -13.83 -35.14
CA ARG A 229 -18.40 -14.83 -36.19
C ARG A 229 -17.95 -16.25 -35.85
N ARG A 230 -17.49 -16.49 -34.62
CA ARG A 230 -16.93 -17.80 -34.23
C ARG A 230 -17.99 -18.61 -33.49
N ALA A 231 -18.31 -19.80 -33.99
CA ALA A 231 -19.22 -20.72 -33.29
C ALA A 231 -18.63 -21.10 -31.91
N GLU A 232 -19.45 -20.99 -30.85
CA GLU A 232 -19.04 -21.41 -29.51
C GLU A 232 -18.82 -22.92 -29.49
N ARG A 233 -17.56 -23.35 -29.28
CA ARG A 233 -17.27 -24.75 -28.96
C ARG A 233 -17.46 -24.96 -27.48
N GLN A 234 -18.29 -25.94 -27.09
CA GLN A 234 -18.37 -26.36 -25.70
C GLN A 234 -17.00 -26.86 -25.22
N PRO A 235 -16.42 -26.27 -24.17
CA PRO A 235 -15.15 -26.74 -23.64
C PRO A 235 -15.34 -28.12 -22.98
N PRO A 236 -14.31 -28.98 -23.00
CA PRO A 236 -14.37 -30.27 -22.32
C PRO A 236 -14.61 -30.08 -20.82
N THR A 237 -15.46 -30.92 -20.25
CA THR A 237 -15.75 -30.93 -18.81
C THR A 237 -14.59 -31.57 -18.03
N GLY A 238 -14.31 -31.10 -16.82
CA GLY A 238 -13.27 -31.70 -15.98
C GLY A 238 -12.63 -30.76 -14.94
N TYR A 239 -11.86 -31.36 -14.04
CA TYR A 239 -11.25 -30.73 -12.85
C TYR A 239 -9.71 -30.66 -12.94
N ARG A 240 -9.15 -30.42 -14.12
CA ARG A 240 -7.69 -30.40 -14.35
C ARG A 240 -7.08 -29.04 -14.01
N GLY A 241 -5.90 -29.04 -13.39
CA GLY A 241 -5.03 -27.85 -13.26
C GLY A 241 -5.16 -27.03 -11.96
N ARG A 242 -5.89 -27.51 -10.95
CA ARG A 242 -6.09 -26.81 -9.67
C ARG A 242 -4.80 -26.60 -8.88
N ILE A 243 -4.02 -27.66 -8.69
CA ILE A 243 -2.76 -27.58 -7.94
C ILE A 243 -1.77 -26.62 -8.62
N PRO A 244 -1.46 -26.75 -9.93
CA PRO A 244 -0.60 -25.79 -10.61
C PRO A 244 -1.10 -24.34 -10.54
N ALA A 245 -2.42 -24.12 -10.68
CA ALA A 245 -3.00 -22.79 -10.55
C ALA A 245 -2.79 -22.21 -9.15
N ALA A 246 -3.06 -22.99 -8.10
CA ALA A 246 -2.86 -22.58 -6.72
C ALA A 246 -1.39 -22.22 -6.45
N VAL A 247 -0.45 -23.09 -6.82
CA VAL A 247 0.99 -22.86 -6.69
C VAL A 247 1.41 -21.57 -7.41
N ALA A 248 0.99 -21.39 -8.67
CA ALA A 248 1.33 -20.20 -9.44
C ALA A 248 0.74 -18.92 -8.82
N THR A 249 -0.49 -18.96 -8.30
CA THR A 249 -1.09 -17.80 -7.65
C THR A 249 -0.45 -17.46 -6.30
N LEU A 250 0.03 -18.47 -5.56
CA LEU A 250 0.83 -18.26 -4.35
C LEU A 250 2.21 -17.65 -4.69
N ALA A 251 2.82 -18.07 -5.80
CA ALA A 251 4.05 -17.45 -6.29
C ALA A 251 3.85 -15.96 -6.64
N LEU A 252 2.72 -15.60 -7.27
CA LEU A 252 2.37 -14.20 -7.53
C LEU A 252 2.19 -13.39 -6.24
N ILE A 253 1.57 -13.97 -5.21
CA ILE A 253 1.52 -13.34 -3.88
C ILE A 253 2.96 -13.15 -3.37
N GLY A 254 3.80 -14.19 -3.45
CA GLY A 254 5.21 -14.11 -3.04
C GLY A 254 5.99 -12.97 -3.71
N VAL A 255 5.77 -12.73 -5.01
CA VAL A 255 6.34 -11.57 -5.73
C VAL A 255 5.85 -10.26 -5.10
N GLY A 256 4.54 -10.15 -4.85
CA GLY A 256 3.96 -8.98 -4.19
C GLY A 256 4.47 -8.77 -2.77
N LEU A 257 4.77 -9.85 -2.03
CA LEU A 257 5.27 -9.76 -0.66
C LEU A 257 6.65 -9.08 -0.57
N TYR A 258 7.42 -9.07 -1.65
CA TYR A 258 8.69 -8.33 -1.75
C TYR A 258 8.50 -6.83 -2.06
N GLY A 259 7.28 -6.42 -2.44
CA GLY A 259 6.96 -5.08 -2.89
C GLY A 259 7.40 -3.95 -1.95
N PRO A 260 7.10 -3.98 -0.64
CA PRO A 260 7.49 -2.91 0.27
C PRO A 260 9.01 -2.76 0.39
N HIS A 261 9.75 -3.88 0.35
CA HIS A 261 11.21 -3.85 0.32
C HIS A 261 11.73 -3.29 -1.01
N ALA A 262 11.20 -3.74 -2.15
CA ALA A 262 11.61 -3.27 -3.47
C ALA A 262 11.39 -1.76 -3.67
N LEU A 263 10.28 -1.23 -3.14
CA LEU A 263 9.89 0.17 -3.33
C LEU A 263 10.50 1.11 -2.29
N PHE A 264 10.61 0.66 -1.03
CA PHE A 264 10.91 1.53 0.11
C PHE A 264 12.04 1.00 1.02
N ARG A 265 12.67 -0.13 0.66
CA ARG A 265 13.70 -0.83 1.47
C ARG A 265 13.30 -1.13 2.91
N VAL A 266 11.99 -1.21 3.17
CA VAL A 266 11.48 -1.62 4.49
C VAL A 266 11.71 -3.11 4.66
N SER A 267 12.05 -3.52 5.89
CA SER A 267 12.17 -4.91 6.30
C SER A 267 11.12 -5.21 7.37
N PRO A 268 10.53 -6.42 7.39
CA PRO A 268 9.64 -6.83 8.48
C PRO A 268 10.38 -7.03 9.81
N PHE A 269 11.72 -7.00 9.80
CA PHE A 269 12.56 -7.17 10.98
C PHE A 269 13.53 -6.00 11.13
N ALA A 270 13.70 -5.54 12.37
CA ALA A 270 14.74 -4.60 12.73
C ALA A 270 16.13 -5.21 12.47
N THR A 271 16.98 -4.48 11.74
CA THR A 271 18.35 -4.91 11.43
C THR A 271 19.31 -3.73 11.56
N GLY A 272 20.50 -3.96 12.12
CA GLY A 272 21.54 -2.93 12.24
C GLY A 272 22.12 -2.77 13.64
N HIS A 273 22.89 -1.70 13.82
CA HIS A 273 23.51 -1.33 15.09
C HIS A 273 22.57 -0.43 15.90
N VAL A 274 22.28 -0.81 17.14
CA VAL A 274 21.38 -0.09 18.04
C VAL A 274 22.19 0.67 19.09
N VAL A 275 21.89 1.95 19.26
CA VAL A 275 22.35 2.74 20.41
C VAL A 275 21.35 2.54 21.54
N GLN A 276 21.71 1.96 22.68
CA GLN A 276 20.76 1.71 23.77
C GLN A 276 20.52 2.98 24.60
N ALA A 277 19.27 3.28 24.96
CA ALA A 277 18.89 4.21 26.03
C ALA A 277 17.46 3.92 26.52
N ASP A 278 16.95 4.69 27.49
CA ASP A 278 15.56 4.58 27.91
C ASP A 278 14.58 5.12 26.84
N ASN A 279 13.33 4.64 26.88
CA ASN A 279 12.29 5.12 25.96
C ASN A 279 12.03 6.63 26.14
N GLY A 280 11.97 7.35 25.03
CA GLY A 280 11.79 8.81 25.03
C GLY A 280 13.10 9.60 25.22
N ALA A 281 14.23 8.93 25.44
CA ALA A 281 15.54 9.59 25.44
C ALA A 281 15.83 10.21 24.08
N THR A 282 16.33 11.45 24.09
CA THR A 282 16.75 12.12 22.86
C THR A 282 18.19 11.79 22.52
N SER A 283 18.53 11.88 21.25
CA SER A 283 19.88 11.70 20.70
C SER A 283 20.89 12.79 21.06
N ARG A 284 20.45 13.86 21.71
CA ARG A 284 21.26 15.04 22.04
C ARG A 284 21.62 15.07 23.51
N LEU A 285 22.86 15.48 23.78
CA LEU A 285 23.33 15.88 25.11
C LEU A 285 23.19 17.40 25.31
N ASP A 286 23.36 18.17 24.23
CA ASP A 286 23.27 19.63 24.25
C ASP A 286 21.86 20.14 23.89
N PRO A 287 21.47 21.33 24.40
CA PRO A 287 20.21 21.96 24.03
C PRO A 287 20.11 22.22 22.52
N PRO A 288 18.92 22.03 21.92
CA PRO A 288 18.72 22.29 20.50
C PRO A 288 18.83 23.79 20.19
N VAL A 289 19.59 24.13 19.15
CA VAL A 289 19.69 25.50 18.64
C VAL A 289 18.38 25.88 17.95
N VAL A 290 17.80 27.01 18.37
CA VAL A 290 16.60 27.57 17.75
C VAL A 290 17.04 28.44 16.58
N VAL A 291 16.54 28.15 15.37
CA VAL A 291 16.78 28.96 14.18
C VAL A 291 15.48 29.67 13.83
N ASP A 292 15.51 31.00 13.80
CA ASP A 292 14.39 31.77 13.27
C ASP A 292 14.40 31.67 11.74
N LEU A 293 13.27 31.26 11.16
CA LEU A 293 13.12 31.05 9.72
C LEU A 293 12.07 32.01 9.20
N PRO A 294 12.27 32.57 7.98
CA PRO A 294 11.24 33.37 7.36
C PRO A 294 9.96 32.57 7.15
N PRO A 295 8.82 33.26 6.97
CA PRO A 295 7.56 32.61 6.62
C PRO A 295 7.70 31.70 5.40
N GLU A 296 6.94 30.61 5.39
CA GLU A 296 6.99 29.64 4.30
C GLU A 296 6.65 30.29 2.95
N THR A 297 7.50 30.05 1.95
CA THR A 297 7.28 30.55 0.58
C THR A 297 6.28 29.67 -0.18
N ASP A 298 5.74 30.16 -1.31
CA ASP A 298 4.88 29.33 -2.17
C ASP A 298 5.61 28.10 -2.72
N PHE A 299 6.90 28.27 -3.07
CA PHE A 299 7.72 27.16 -3.52
C PHE A 299 7.95 26.14 -2.41
N GLU A 300 8.21 26.58 -1.16
CA GLU A 300 8.29 25.67 -0.01
C GLU A 300 6.97 24.94 0.24
N ARG A 301 5.81 25.61 0.13
CA ARG A 301 4.49 24.94 0.20
C ARG A 301 4.32 23.86 -0.86
N GLN A 302 4.75 24.12 -2.09
CA GLN A 302 4.73 23.14 -3.17
C GLN A 302 5.66 21.95 -2.86
N VAL A 303 6.92 22.23 -2.48
CA VAL A 303 7.90 21.19 -2.11
C VAL A 303 7.40 20.38 -0.92
N ARG A 304 6.68 20.99 0.03
CA ARG A 304 6.04 20.30 1.14
C ARG A 304 5.01 19.28 0.64
N ALA A 305 4.11 19.73 -0.22
CA ALA A 305 3.01 18.92 -0.77
C ALA A 305 3.49 17.83 -1.75
N GLU A 306 4.63 18.00 -2.41
CA GLU A 306 5.15 17.06 -3.40
C GLU A 306 6.23 16.12 -2.82
N THR A 307 7.09 16.63 -1.96
CA THR A 307 8.34 15.98 -1.52
C THR A 307 8.37 15.72 -0.02
N PHE A 308 8.20 16.74 0.84
CA PHE A 308 8.30 16.58 2.29
C PHE A 308 7.24 15.61 2.87
N LYS A 309 6.04 15.54 2.28
CA LYS A 309 4.99 14.58 2.68
C LYS A 309 5.46 13.13 2.74
N TRP A 310 6.53 12.79 2.02
CA TRP A 310 7.12 11.46 2.03
C TRP A 310 8.08 11.24 3.21
N CYS A 311 8.75 12.29 3.69
CA CYS A 311 9.59 12.22 4.89
C CYS A 311 8.76 11.81 6.10
N VAL A 312 7.56 12.38 6.24
CA VAL A 312 6.66 12.02 7.33
C VAL A 312 6.14 10.59 7.20
N PHE A 313 6.23 9.90 6.06
CA PHE A 313 5.84 8.49 5.98
C PHE A 313 6.70 7.61 6.87
N CYS A 314 8.02 7.85 6.85
CA CYS A 314 9.00 7.06 7.59
C CYS A 314 9.32 7.64 8.97
N HIS A 315 9.23 8.96 9.14
CA HIS A 315 9.74 9.67 10.30
C HIS A 315 8.64 10.37 11.11
N THR A 316 8.86 10.46 12.42
CA THR A 316 8.22 11.42 13.32
C THR A 316 9.16 12.60 13.53
N MET A 317 8.63 13.78 13.86
CA MET A 317 9.40 15.03 13.92
C MET A 317 9.36 15.70 15.30
N ASN A 318 8.37 15.35 16.13
CA ASN A 318 8.11 15.95 17.44
C ASN A 318 9.03 15.37 18.53
N LYS A 319 9.26 16.17 19.60
CA LYS A 319 10.09 15.77 20.74
C LYS A 319 9.54 14.50 21.39
N GLY A 320 10.40 13.50 21.57
CA GLY A 320 10.03 12.22 22.18
C GLY A 320 9.10 11.37 21.32
N GLY A 321 8.86 11.74 20.05
CA GLY A 321 8.07 10.93 19.13
C GLY A 321 8.69 9.56 18.86
N ALA A 322 7.85 8.54 18.69
CA ALA A 322 8.30 7.17 18.43
C ALA A 322 9.05 7.04 17.10
N HIS A 323 9.98 6.08 17.04
CA HIS A 323 10.62 5.70 15.78
C HIS A 323 9.63 4.96 14.87
N GLY A 324 9.60 5.36 13.61
CA GLY A 324 8.86 4.63 12.58
C GLY A 324 9.77 3.65 11.85
N THR A 325 9.55 3.57 10.54
CA THR A 325 10.51 2.96 9.61
C THR A 325 11.86 3.67 9.68
N GLY A 326 11.84 5.01 9.77
CA GLY A 326 13.00 5.86 10.04
C GLY A 326 13.08 6.26 11.51
N PRO A 327 14.24 6.78 11.96
CA PRO A 327 14.37 7.35 13.30
C PRO A 327 13.48 8.60 13.45
N ASN A 328 13.19 8.99 14.68
CA ASN A 328 12.61 10.31 14.95
C ASN A 328 13.64 11.38 14.56
N LEU A 329 13.20 12.44 13.89
CA LEU A 329 14.07 13.50 13.39
C LEU A 329 14.04 14.77 14.24
N TYR A 330 13.39 14.75 15.41
CA TYR A 330 13.37 15.91 16.29
C TYR A 330 14.79 16.39 16.57
N ALA A 331 15.00 17.67 16.30
CA ALA A 331 16.25 18.37 16.50
C ALA A 331 17.46 17.73 15.78
N VAL A 332 17.26 17.18 14.58
CA VAL A 332 18.28 16.46 13.81
C VAL A 332 19.48 17.33 13.40
N PHE A 333 19.28 18.63 13.15
CA PHE A 333 20.35 19.53 12.68
C PHE A 333 21.44 19.71 13.73
N GLY A 334 22.68 19.39 13.37
CA GLY A 334 23.85 19.37 14.25
C GLY A 334 23.93 18.13 15.16
N GLN A 335 22.98 17.20 15.05
CA GLN A 335 23.05 15.94 15.79
C GLN A 335 24.10 15.02 15.15
N ARG A 336 24.83 14.28 15.99
CA ARG A 336 25.68 13.18 15.53
C ARG A 336 24.86 12.16 14.73
N MET A 337 25.42 11.72 13.60
CA MET A 337 24.81 10.69 12.77
C MET A 337 24.63 9.39 13.56
N ALA A 338 23.60 8.62 13.23
CA ALA A 338 23.29 7.33 13.87
C ALA A 338 23.21 7.37 15.42
N ALA A 339 22.72 8.48 15.98
CA ALA A 339 22.67 8.69 17.44
C ALA A 339 21.27 8.65 18.04
N ALA A 340 20.22 8.40 17.25
CA ALA A 340 18.87 8.18 17.83
C ALA A 340 18.89 6.92 18.71
N PRO A 341 18.57 7.05 20.01
CA PRO A 341 18.56 5.90 20.89
C PRO A 341 17.49 4.91 20.48
N ASN A 342 17.72 3.62 20.69
CA ASN A 342 16.84 2.51 20.38
C ASN A 342 16.41 2.39 18.91
N TYR A 343 17.13 3.05 17.98
CA TYR A 343 16.94 2.87 16.54
C TYR A 343 18.09 2.04 15.93
N PRO A 344 17.80 1.03 15.09
CA PRO A 344 18.82 0.25 14.42
C PRO A 344 19.31 0.94 13.14
N TYR A 345 20.58 1.36 13.12
CA TYR A 345 21.21 1.99 11.95
C TYR A 345 22.04 1.00 11.14
N GLY A 346 22.05 1.19 9.81
CA GLY A 346 22.95 0.45 8.91
C GLY A 346 24.43 0.73 9.20
N ALA A 347 25.29 -0.24 8.89
CA ALA A 347 26.72 -0.22 9.24
C ALA A 347 27.45 1.05 8.77
N SER A 348 27.20 1.51 7.54
CA SER A 348 27.85 2.70 6.99
C SER A 348 27.50 3.97 7.78
N LEU A 349 26.20 4.22 8.03
CA LEU A 349 25.79 5.41 8.77
C LEU A 349 26.22 5.34 10.25
N ALA A 350 26.20 4.15 10.84
CA ALA A 350 26.74 3.91 12.18
C ALA A 350 28.25 4.21 12.26
N ALA A 351 29.03 3.86 11.24
CA ALA A 351 30.46 4.17 11.17
C ALA A 351 30.73 5.68 11.10
N ARG A 352 29.96 6.43 10.30
CA ARG A 352 30.03 7.90 10.23
C ARG A 352 29.65 8.56 11.56
N GLY A 353 28.66 8.01 12.25
CA GLY A 353 28.33 8.41 13.62
C GLY A 353 29.51 8.23 14.59
N LYS A 354 30.24 7.10 14.49
CA LYS A 354 31.40 6.81 15.34
C LYS A 354 32.59 7.75 15.12
N THR A 355 32.76 8.27 13.90
CA THR A 355 33.80 9.27 13.58
C THR A 355 33.41 10.69 14.04
N GLY A 356 32.22 10.87 14.62
CA GLY A 356 31.76 12.15 15.14
C GLY A 356 31.09 13.03 14.09
N GLU A 357 30.78 12.51 12.90
CA GLU A 357 30.09 13.29 11.87
C GLU A 357 28.68 13.69 12.34
N VAL A 358 28.27 14.89 11.96
CA VAL A 358 26.99 15.51 12.35
C VAL A 358 26.15 15.86 11.13
N TRP A 359 24.84 15.96 11.32
CA TRP A 359 23.90 16.41 10.29
C TRP A 359 23.96 17.92 10.10
N THR A 360 24.84 18.40 9.21
CA THR A 360 24.81 19.77 8.69
C THR A 360 23.85 19.90 7.50
N ASP A 361 23.61 21.12 7.04
CA ASP A 361 22.87 21.38 5.79
C ASP A 361 23.51 20.66 4.60
N GLU A 362 24.84 20.71 4.49
CA GLU A 362 25.61 20.09 3.41
C GLU A 362 25.55 18.56 3.50
N ALA A 363 25.66 18.01 4.71
CA ALA A 363 25.56 16.57 4.93
C ALA A 363 24.16 16.04 4.59
N LEU A 364 23.10 16.74 5.01
CA LEU A 364 21.72 16.41 4.64
C LEU A 364 21.49 16.57 3.15
N ALA A 365 22.00 17.64 2.52
CA ALA A 365 21.92 17.85 1.08
C ALA A 365 22.56 16.67 0.33
N ALA A 366 23.78 16.28 0.71
CA ALA A 366 24.47 15.15 0.11
C ALA A 366 23.70 13.84 0.30
N PHE A 367 23.20 13.56 1.51
CA PHE A 367 22.40 12.36 1.78
C PHE A 367 21.11 12.31 0.97
N LEU A 368 20.35 13.41 0.91
CA LEU A 368 19.07 13.48 0.19
C LEU A 368 19.25 13.44 -1.35
N SER A 369 20.41 13.88 -1.84
CA SER A 369 20.76 13.80 -3.27
C SER A 369 21.13 12.39 -3.73
N ASP A 370 21.77 11.60 -2.86
CA ASP A 370 22.14 10.21 -3.14
C ASP A 370 22.46 9.45 -1.83
N PRO A 371 21.45 8.83 -1.20
CA PRO A 371 21.65 8.09 0.04
C PRO A 371 22.63 6.93 -0.10
N ASP A 372 22.65 6.27 -1.26
CA ASP A 372 23.48 5.10 -1.53
C ASP A 372 24.95 5.48 -1.64
N LYS A 373 25.24 6.61 -2.28
CA LYS A 373 26.60 7.14 -2.34
C LYS A 373 27.04 7.69 -0.99
N PHE A 374 26.16 8.37 -0.26
CA PHE A 374 26.48 8.98 1.03
C PHE A 374 26.72 7.94 2.13
N ALA A 375 25.88 6.90 2.20
CA ALA A 375 25.99 5.82 3.17
C ALA A 375 25.67 4.47 2.50
N PRO A 376 26.68 3.81 1.89
CA PRO A 376 26.48 2.54 1.19
C PRO A 376 25.76 1.49 2.06
N GLY A 377 24.71 0.88 1.49
CA GLY A 377 23.89 -0.10 2.18
C GLY A 377 22.89 0.49 3.19
N THR A 378 22.64 1.80 3.15
CA THR A 378 21.59 2.42 3.97
C THR A 378 20.20 1.88 3.61
N ALA A 379 19.41 1.57 4.65
CA ALA A 379 18.00 1.22 4.51
C ALA A 379 17.12 2.47 4.32
N MET A 380 17.62 3.66 4.66
CA MET A 380 16.88 4.92 4.51
C MET A 380 16.99 5.42 3.07
N VAL A 381 15.90 5.29 2.31
CA VAL A 381 15.74 5.85 0.97
C VAL A 381 14.93 7.13 1.00
N VAL A 382 15.09 7.97 -0.03
CA VAL A 382 14.17 9.09 -0.27
C VAL A 382 12.98 8.56 -1.09
N SER A 383 11.83 8.34 -0.46
CA SER A 383 10.68 7.69 -1.10
C SER A 383 10.10 8.43 -2.32
N SER A 384 10.36 9.74 -2.46
CA SER A 384 10.04 10.51 -3.67
C SER A 384 11.06 10.36 -4.82
N GLY A 385 12.14 9.62 -4.59
CA GLY A 385 13.35 9.59 -5.40
C GLY A 385 14.38 10.63 -4.95
N ASN A 386 15.62 10.42 -5.36
CA ASN A 386 16.76 11.31 -5.10
C ASN A 386 16.45 12.75 -5.52
N ILE A 387 16.84 13.71 -4.68
CA ILE A 387 16.54 15.13 -4.88
C ILE A 387 17.81 15.82 -5.38
N THR A 388 17.89 15.97 -6.70
CA THR A 388 19.07 16.52 -7.38
C THR A 388 18.93 18.00 -7.73
N ASP A 389 17.70 18.53 -7.72
CA ASP A 389 17.44 19.94 -7.97
C ASP A 389 17.88 20.79 -6.76
N PRO A 390 18.84 21.73 -6.90
CA PRO A 390 19.39 22.47 -5.78
C PRO A 390 18.36 23.36 -5.07
N GLU A 391 17.43 23.97 -5.81
CA GLU A 391 16.40 24.84 -5.21
C GLU A 391 15.43 24.03 -4.37
N ARG A 392 14.91 22.91 -4.90
CA ARG A 392 14.05 21.99 -4.15
C ARG A 392 14.75 21.39 -2.95
N LEU A 393 16.04 21.05 -3.07
CA LEU A 393 16.83 20.52 -1.97
C LEU A 393 16.97 21.55 -0.84
N LYS A 394 17.30 22.80 -1.19
CA LYS A 394 17.35 23.91 -0.23
C LYS A 394 15.99 24.13 0.45
N ALA A 395 14.91 24.18 -0.31
CA ALA A 395 13.56 24.32 0.22
C ALA A 395 13.19 23.17 1.17
N LEU A 396 13.52 21.92 0.82
CA LEU A 396 13.28 20.76 1.67
C LEU A 396 14.06 20.83 2.99
N ILE A 397 15.33 21.26 2.95
CA ILE A 397 16.14 21.46 4.15
C ILE A 397 15.54 22.55 5.05
N THR A 398 15.08 23.68 4.47
CA THR A 398 14.38 24.72 5.23
C THR A 398 13.11 24.18 5.90
N ILE A 399 12.31 23.39 5.17
CA ILE A 399 11.14 22.73 5.73
C ILE A 399 11.54 21.78 6.86
N LEU A 400 12.56 20.95 6.67
CA LEU A 400 13.05 20.05 7.73
C LEU A 400 13.47 20.83 8.98
N LYS A 401 14.16 21.97 8.85
CA LYS A 401 14.51 22.82 10.00
C LYS A 401 13.28 23.32 10.74
N ARG A 402 12.27 23.78 9.99
CA ARG A 402 11.00 24.25 10.54
C ARG A 402 10.26 23.15 11.31
N GLU A 403 10.27 21.92 10.78
CA GLU A 403 9.51 20.78 11.31
C GLU A 403 10.23 20.00 12.41
N THR A 404 11.56 20.10 12.46
CA THR A 404 12.38 19.38 13.44
C THR A 404 13.01 20.31 14.48
N GLY A 405 12.77 21.62 14.40
CA GLY A 405 13.31 22.59 15.35
C GLY A 405 12.85 22.37 16.80
N SER A 406 13.50 23.03 17.76
CA SER A 406 13.13 22.96 19.18
C SER A 406 11.72 23.46 19.49
N ALA A 407 11.19 24.34 18.63
CA ALA A 407 9.83 24.87 18.66
C ALA A 407 8.85 24.08 17.75
N ALA A 408 9.26 22.94 17.20
CA ALA A 408 8.34 22.03 16.52
C ALA A 408 7.22 21.61 17.50
N PRO A 409 5.95 21.58 17.06
CA PRO A 409 4.80 21.36 17.93
C PRO A 409 4.80 20.02 18.67
#